data_AF-A0A8H8N878-F1
#
_entry.id   AF-A0A8H8N878-F1
#
_cell.length_a   1.000
_cell.length_b   1.000
_cell.length_c   1.000
_cell.angle_alpha   90.00
_cell.angle_beta   90.00
_cell.angle_gamma   90.00
#
_symmetry.space_group_name_H-M   'P 1'
#
loop_
_entity.id
_entity.type
_entity.pdbx_description
1 polymer ?
#
loop_
_entity_poly.entity_id
_entity_poly.type
_entity_poly.pdbx_seq_one_letter_code
_entity_poly.pdbx_strand_id
1 'polypeptide(L)'
;MASLKPINLPADTSTVSSDSPITIATAPGTDLWRKPPSTNSTNAPAYVTYKPLSSFRRARVTVSAEWVRLYDQGGLVFYLPGAAASEAYQAWVKTGIEMFDGKPNVGTVATPPQGYSDWSLVPTGATSVTIEAVRQSDGPALYIYLVEGEKKSLIRETTWVFHGSNPEALLGVGVYAARPTKLEGESDSGESLTVHFKGLEIEWDN
;
A
#
# COMPACT_ATOMS: atom_id res chain seq x y z
N MET A 1 0.25 -4.03 19.81
CA MET A 1 0.31 -2.70 19.18
C MET A 1 1.52 -2.66 18.28
N ALA A 2 1.39 -2.18 17.04
CA ALA A 2 2.48 -2.20 16.08
C ALA A 2 3.17 -0.84 16.03
N SER A 3 4.48 -0.82 16.27
CA SER A 3 5.33 0.32 15.89
C SER A 3 5.63 0.21 14.40
N LEU A 4 5.40 1.31 13.67
CA LEU A 4 5.55 1.40 12.22
C LEU A 4 6.78 2.25 11.89
N LYS A 5 7.71 1.64 11.15
CA LYS A 5 8.94 2.27 10.68
C LYS A 5 8.68 3.06 9.39
N PRO A 6 9.27 4.25 9.24
CA PRO A 6 9.20 5.01 7.99
C PRO A 6 10.01 4.34 6.87
N ILE A 7 9.50 4.43 5.64
CA ILE A 7 10.16 4.05 4.39
C ILE A 7 9.99 5.20 3.40
N ASN A 8 11.06 5.56 2.68
CA ASN A 8 11.08 6.66 1.71
C ASN A 8 10.58 8.01 2.28
N LEU A 9 10.78 8.22 3.58
CA LEU A 9 10.52 9.48 4.29
C LEU A 9 11.86 10.11 4.71
N PRO A 10 11.89 11.40 5.09
CA PRO A 10 13.09 12.04 5.61
C PRO A 10 13.77 11.23 6.71
N ALA A 11 15.11 11.21 6.74
CA ALA A 11 15.89 10.32 7.60
C ALA A 11 15.67 10.53 9.12
N ASP A 12 15.20 11.70 9.51
CA ASP A 12 14.85 12.10 10.88
C ASP A 12 13.39 11.78 11.26
N THR A 13 12.62 11.18 10.33
CA THR A 13 11.24 10.77 10.59
C THR A 13 11.21 9.68 11.66
N SER A 14 10.40 9.88 12.69
CA SER A 14 10.23 8.92 13.79
C SER A 14 9.23 7.82 13.45
N THR A 15 9.30 6.70 14.17
CA THR A 15 8.28 5.65 14.11
C THR A 15 6.93 6.15 14.62
N VAL A 16 5.83 5.63 14.09
CA VAL A 16 4.47 5.95 14.55
C VAL A 16 3.75 4.72 15.11
N SER A 17 2.74 4.93 15.95
CA SER A 17 1.88 3.86 16.48
C SER A 17 0.68 3.62 15.58
N SER A 18 0.29 2.36 15.40
CA SER A 18 -0.95 1.97 14.72
C SER A 18 -2.24 2.50 15.39
N ASP A 19 -2.18 2.84 16.68
CA ASP A 19 -3.36 3.20 17.48
C ASP A 19 -3.77 4.68 17.35
N SER A 20 -2.92 5.48 16.71
CA SER A 20 -3.15 6.90 16.46
C SER A 20 -3.44 7.14 14.97
N PRO A 21 -4.17 8.20 14.61
CA PRO A 21 -4.26 8.63 13.21
C PRO A 21 -2.86 8.86 12.63
N ILE A 22 -2.61 8.33 11.44
CA ILE A 22 -1.34 8.49 10.71
C ILE A 22 -1.58 9.46 9.57
N THR A 23 -0.60 10.34 9.31
CA THR A 23 -0.62 11.24 8.16
C THR A 23 0.69 11.06 7.39
N ILE A 24 0.59 10.96 6.06
CA ILE A 24 1.73 10.97 5.16
C ILE A 24 1.57 12.15 4.20
N ALA A 25 2.56 13.05 4.21
CA ALA A 25 2.72 14.06 3.17
C ALA A 25 3.69 13.52 2.12
N THR A 26 3.33 13.58 0.84
CA THR A 26 4.17 13.09 -0.24
C THR A 26 4.29 14.12 -1.36
N ALA A 27 5.53 14.36 -1.80
CA ALA A 27 5.81 15.26 -2.90
C ALA A 27 5.48 14.61 -4.26
N PRO A 28 5.35 15.41 -5.33
CA PRO A 28 5.20 14.90 -6.69
C PRO A 28 6.38 14.03 -7.14
N GLY A 29 6.13 13.09 -8.06
CA GLY A 29 7.12 12.15 -8.58
C GLY A 29 7.36 10.91 -7.70
N THR A 30 6.49 10.66 -6.72
CA THR A 30 6.54 9.46 -5.87
C THR A 30 5.61 8.37 -6.37
N ASP A 31 6.07 7.12 -6.45
CA ASP A 31 5.26 5.99 -6.86
C ASP A 31 5.86 4.64 -6.42
N LEU A 32 5.03 3.60 -6.49
CA LEU A 32 5.40 2.21 -6.33
C LEU A 32 4.83 1.41 -7.51
N TRP A 33 5.61 1.28 -8.58
CA TRP A 33 5.17 0.85 -9.90
C TRP A 33 6.31 0.28 -10.74
N ARG A 34 6.06 -0.83 -11.44
CA ARG A 34 7.03 -1.44 -12.36
C ARG A 34 6.36 -1.70 -13.70
N LYS A 35 6.85 -1.06 -14.76
CA LYS A 35 6.30 -1.17 -16.12
C LYS A 35 7.42 -1.36 -17.14
N PRO A 36 7.30 -2.32 -18.07
CA PRO A 36 8.30 -2.52 -19.11
C PRO A 36 8.33 -1.31 -20.06
N PRO A 37 9.48 -1.05 -20.73
CA PRO A 37 10.72 -1.82 -20.63
C PRO A 37 11.64 -1.41 -19.47
N SER A 38 11.47 -0.21 -18.88
CA SER A 38 12.49 0.38 -17.99
C SER A 38 11.95 1.11 -16.75
N THR A 39 10.64 1.26 -16.58
CA THR A 39 10.08 1.98 -15.43
C THR A 39 10.07 1.10 -14.20
N ASN A 40 10.74 1.54 -13.13
CA ASN A 40 10.74 0.89 -11.83
C ASN A 40 10.82 1.95 -10.72
N SER A 41 9.67 2.40 -10.24
CA SER A 41 9.52 3.35 -9.14
C SER A 41 9.26 2.60 -7.84
N THR A 42 10.05 2.88 -6.81
CA THR A 42 9.93 2.27 -5.47
C THR A 42 10.11 3.31 -4.36
N ASN A 43 9.78 4.57 -4.66
CA ASN A 43 10.06 5.74 -3.82
C ASN A 43 8.80 6.27 -3.09
N ALA A 44 7.66 5.58 -3.16
CA ALA A 44 6.46 5.95 -2.41
C ALA A 44 6.75 5.96 -0.88
N PRO A 45 6.46 7.07 -0.18
CA PRO A 45 6.51 7.14 1.28
C PRO A 45 5.53 6.18 1.97
N ALA A 46 5.99 5.51 3.01
CA ALA A 46 5.20 4.54 3.76
C ALA A 46 5.60 4.46 5.25
N TYR A 47 4.67 3.96 6.06
CA TYR A 47 4.92 3.51 7.43
C TYR A 47 4.54 2.04 7.54
N VAL A 48 5.48 1.16 7.92
CA VAL A 48 5.24 -0.29 7.94
C VAL A 48 5.81 -0.97 9.18
N THR A 49 5.22 -2.09 9.56
CA THR A 49 5.78 -3.02 10.55
C THR A 49 6.18 -4.30 9.85
N TYR A 50 7.22 -4.97 10.34
CA TYR A 50 7.74 -6.21 9.77
C TYR A 50 7.53 -7.36 10.74
N LYS A 51 6.97 -8.46 10.23
CA LYS A 51 6.84 -9.74 10.95
C LYS A 51 6.95 -10.91 9.97
N PRO A 52 7.15 -12.14 10.46
CA PRO A 52 7.16 -13.32 9.60
C PRO A 52 5.92 -13.38 8.70
N LEU A 53 6.12 -13.60 7.40
CA LEU A 53 5.08 -13.72 6.39
C LEU A 53 4.00 -14.74 6.80
N SER A 54 4.44 -15.84 7.40
CA SER A 54 3.58 -16.92 7.92
C SER A 54 2.58 -16.45 8.99
N SER A 55 2.89 -15.38 9.71
CA SER A 55 2.06 -14.87 10.79
C SER A 55 0.97 -13.89 10.32
N PHE A 56 0.99 -13.39 9.09
CA PHE A 56 0.01 -12.38 8.67
C PHE A 56 -1.41 -12.96 8.53
N ARG A 57 -2.41 -12.24 9.06
CA ARG A 57 -3.83 -12.62 8.95
C ARG A 57 -4.67 -11.56 8.23
N ARG A 58 -4.62 -10.32 8.71
CA ARG A 58 -5.47 -9.24 8.22
C ARG A 58 -4.78 -7.88 8.36
N ALA A 59 -5.05 -6.96 7.45
CA ALA A 59 -4.86 -5.54 7.67
C ALA A 59 -6.11 -4.76 7.25
N ARG A 60 -6.46 -3.70 7.98
CA ARG A 60 -7.60 -2.84 7.68
C ARG A 60 -7.24 -1.39 7.95
N VAL A 61 -7.70 -0.47 7.10
CA VAL A 61 -7.55 0.97 7.35
C VAL A 61 -8.64 1.77 6.65
N THR A 62 -9.03 2.90 7.23
CA THR A 62 -9.76 3.95 6.52
C THR A 62 -8.77 4.99 6.00
N VAL A 63 -8.80 5.24 4.69
CA VAL A 63 -7.94 6.22 4.03
C VAL A 63 -8.77 7.39 3.49
N SER A 64 -8.22 8.60 3.53
CA SER A 64 -8.85 9.81 2.98
C SER A 64 -7.81 10.86 2.61
N ALA A 65 -8.09 11.65 1.57
CA ALA A 65 -7.34 12.85 1.20
C ALA A 65 -8.20 13.73 0.28
N GLU A 66 -7.69 14.92 -0.02
CA GLU A 66 -8.16 15.72 -1.16
C GLU A 66 -7.47 15.21 -2.44
N TRP A 67 -8.10 14.25 -3.12
CA TRP A 67 -7.58 13.64 -4.35
C TRP A 67 -7.83 14.57 -5.53
N VAL A 68 -6.77 15.21 -6.05
CA VAL A 68 -6.92 16.29 -7.02
C VAL A 68 -6.13 16.07 -8.30
N ARG A 69 -4.99 15.36 -8.23
CA ARG A 69 -4.15 15.10 -9.40
C ARG A 69 -4.33 13.70 -9.92
N LEU A 70 -4.14 13.54 -11.22
CA LEU A 70 -4.06 12.22 -11.84
C LEU A 70 -3.04 11.36 -11.07
N TYR A 71 -3.42 10.13 -10.78
CA TYR A 71 -2.66 9.16 -10.00
C TYR A 71 -2.36 9.54 -8.54
N ASP A 72 -3.00 10.53 -7.91
CA ASP A 72 -2.89 10.67 -6.45
C ASP A 72 -3.35 9.36 -5.77
N GLN A 73 -2.56 8.85 -4.81
CA GLN A 73 -2.79 7.53 -4.20
C GLN A 73 -2.62 7.53 -2.69
N GLY A 74 -3.35 6.63 -2.04
CA GLY A 74 -3.03 6.21 -0.68
C GLY A 74 -3.86 5.04 -0.19
N GLY A 75 -3.27 4.20 0.65
CA GLY A 75 -3.94 3.05 1.26
C GLY A 75 -2.98 2.11 1.96
N LEU A 76 -3.25 0.80 1.88
CA LEU A 76 -2.40 -0.27 2.42
C LEU A 76 -1.28 -0.64 1.45
N VAL A 77 -0.12 -1.01 2.01
CA VAL A 77 1.01 -1.57 1.27
C VAL A 77 1.52 -2.83 1.95
N PHE A 78 1.93 -3.79 1.12
CA PHE A 78 2.55 -5.05 1.46
C PHE A 78 3.89 -5.14 0.74
N TYR A 79 5.00 -5.04 1.46
CA TYR A 79 6.35 -5.24 0.94
C TYR A 79 6.77 -6.68 1.16
N LEU A 80 6.85 -7.43 0.06
CA LEU A 80 7.12 -8.86 0.09
C LEU A 80 8.63 -9.11 -0.04
N PRO A 81 9.20 -9.93 0.84
CA PRO A 81 10.64 -10.10 0.96
C PRO A 81 11.24 -10.71 -0.31
N GLY A 82 12.51 -10.41 -0.55
CA GLY A 82 13.33 -11.19 -1.48
C GLY A 82 13.72 -12.56 -0.91
N ALA A 83 14.66 -13.24 -1.57
CA ALA A 83 15.16 -14.54 -1.11
C ALA A 83 15.95 -14.50 0.23
N ALA A 84 16.38 -13.30 0.68
CA ALA A 84 17.11 -13.11 1.92
C ALA A 84 16.17 -12.71 3.07
N ALA A 85 16.46 -13.15 4.30
CA ALA A 85 15.76 -12.72 5.51
C ALA A 85 16.18 -11.29 5.90
N SER A 86 15.72 -10.30 5.14
CA SER A 86 15.93 -8.87 5.40
C SER A 86 14.66 -8.07 5.12
N GLU A 87 14.66 -6.78 5.49
CA GLU A 87 13.58 -5.84 5.16
C GLU A 87 13.60 -5.41 3.67
N ALA A 88 14.52 -5.97 2.86
CA ALA A 88 14.56 -5.70 1.43
C ALA A 88 13.46 -6.47 0.69
N TYR A 89 12.68 -5.75 -0.12
CA TYR A 89 11.57 -6.30 -0.88
C TYR A 89 11.87 -6.36 -2.39
N GLN A 90 11.31 -7.37 -3.07
CA GLN A 90 11.40 -7.51 -4.53
C GLN A 90 10.02 -7.50 -5.21
N ALA A 91 8.98 -7.58 -4.40
CA ALA A 91 7.58 -7.64 -4.79
C ALA A 91 6.73 -6.79 -3.84
N TRP A 92 5.56 -6.40 -4.30
CA TRP A 92 4.63 -5.64 -3.47
C TRP A 92 3.18 -5.81 -3.92
N VAL A 93 2.28 -5.59 -2.97
CA VAL A 93 0.88 -5.29 -3.26
C VAL A 93 0.56 -3.94 -2.63
N LYS A 94 -0.04 -3.03 -3.38
CA LYS A 94 -0.61 -1.78 -2.85
C LYS A 94 -2.08 -1.71 -3.19
N THR A 95 -2.90 -1.21 -2.27
CA THR A 95 -4.33 -1.04 -2.48
C THR A 95 -4.87 0.13 -1.69
N GLY A 96 -5.78 0.90 -2.28
CA GLY A 96 -6.23 2.17 -1.70
C GLY A 96 -7.01 2.99 -2.70
N ILE A 97 -7.19 4.28 -2.39
CA ILE A 97 -7.71 5.22 -3.38
C ILE A 97 -6.61 5.52 -4.39
N GLU A 98 -6.99 5.58 -5.66
CA GLU A 98 -6.17 6.06 -6.77
C GLU A 98 -7.02 6.94 -7.69
N MET A 99 -6.52 8.14 -7.96
CA MET A 99 -7.18 9.08 -8.86
C MET A 99 -6.90 8.69 -10.32
N PHE A 100 -7.96 8.39 -11.08
CA PHE A 100 -7.82 8.04 -12.50
C PHE A 100 -9.04 8.50 -13.28
N ASP A 101 -8.82 8.99 -14.50
CA ASP A 101 -9.87 9.51 -15.38
C ASP A 101 -10.79 10.54 -14.68
N GLY A 102 -10.18 11.45 -13.93
CA GLY A 102 -10.88 12.52 -13.22
C GLY A 102 -11.75 12.06 -12.04
N LYS A 103 -11.64 10.81 -11.58
CA LYS A 103 -12.44 10.28 -10.46
C LYS A 103 -11.62 9.45 -9.47
N PRO A 104 -11.99 9.43 -8.18
CA PRO A 104 -11.43 8.48 -7.22
C PRO A 104 -11.90 7.05 -7.52
N ASN A 105 -10.95 6.13 -7.57
CA ASN A 105 -11.17 4.69 -7.70
C ASN A 105 -10.51 3.99 -6.52
N VAL A 106 -10.97 2.78 -6.19
CA VAL A 106 -10.19 1.86 -5.38
C VAL A 106 -9.27 1.07 -6.31
N GLY A 107 -7.98 1.38 -6.26
CA GLY A 107 -6.95 0.72 -7.02
C GLY A 107 -6.35 -0.46 -6.26
N THR A 108 -5.96 -1.52 -6.98
CA THR A 108 -5.02 -2.51 -6.47
C THR A 108 -3.95 -2.79 -7.50
N VAL A 109 -2.69 -2.71 -7.09
CA VAL A 109 -1.53 -3.10 -7.88
C VAL A 109 -0.82 -4.25 -7.19
N ALA A 110 -0.67 -5.37 -7.90
CA ALA A 110 0.13 -6.51 -7.49
C ALA A 110 1.36 -6.62 -8.40
N THR A 111 2.55 -6.57 -7.83
CA THR A 111 3.81 -6.67 -8.55
C THR A 111 4.61 -7.86 -8.03
N PRO A 112 4.66 -8.98 -8.77
CA PRO A 112 5.39 -10.17 -8.34
C PRO A 112 6.91 -9.97 -8.41
N PRO A 113 7.68 -10.86 -7.75
CA PRO A 113 9.14 -10.84 -7.85
C PRO A 113 9.57 -10.96 -9.31
N GLN A 114 10.46 -10.10 -9.77
CA GLN A 114 10.97 -10.08 -11.16
C GLN A 114 9.91 -9.89 -12.27
N GLY A 115 8.63 -9.68 -11.93
CA GLY A 115 7.56 -9.40 -12.89
C GLY A 115 7.12 -7.94 -12.86
N TYR A 116 6.09 -7.59 -13.61
CA TYR A 116 5.60 -6.21 -13.74
C TYR A 116 4.31 -5.99 -12.95
N SER A 117 3.97 -4.72 -12.72
CA SER A 117 2.77 -4.33 -12.01
C SER A 117 1.51 -4.68 -12.80
N ASP A 118 0.62 -5.45 -12.15
CA ASP A 118 -0.73 -5.76 -12.62
C ASP A 118 -1.72 -4.91 -11.81
N TRP A 119 -2.51 -4.09 -12.52
CA TRP A 119 -3.34 -3.04 -11.96
C TRP A 119 -4.82 -3.26 -12.25
N SER A 120 -5.64 -3.00 -11.25
CA SER A 120 -7.10 -3.01 -11.34
C SER A 120 -7.70 -1.78 -10.65
N LEU A 121 -8.87 -1.36 -11.13
CA LEU A 121 -9.61 -0.22 -10.61
C LEU A 121 -11.07 -0.61 -10.38
N VAL A 122 -11.61 -0.23 -9.22
CA VAL A 122 -13.04 -0.27 -8.93
C VAL A 122 -13.52 1.17 -8.70
N PRO A 123 -14.42 1.72 -9.53
CA PRO A 123 -14.94 3.06 -9.34
C PRO A 123 -15.67 3.20 -7.99
N THR A 124 -15.41 4.27 -7.25
CA THR A 124 -16.10 4.56 -5.97
C THR A 124 -16.65 5.99 -5.92
N GLY A 125 -15.94 6.98 -6.49
CA GLY A 125 -16.30 8.39 -6.38
C GLY A 125 -16.14 8.97 -4.96
N ALA A 126 -15.94 8.13 -3.94
CA ALA A 126 -15.70 8.54 -2.57
C ALA A 126 -14.27 9.06 -2.38
N THR A 127 -14.11 10.09 -1.57
CA THR A 127 -12.80 10.62 -1.15
C THR A 127 -12.27 9.94 0.11
N SER A 128 -13.08 9.07 0.73
CA SER A 128 -12.66 8.22 1.85
C SER A 128 -13.23 6.82 1.70
N VAL A 129 -12.40 5.80 1.91
CA VAL A 129 -12.79 4.39 1.83
C VAL A 129 -12.13 3.59 2.93
N THR A 130 -12.77 2.48 3.33
CA THR A 130 -12.15 1.46 4.18
C THR A 130 -11.73 0.28 3.32
N ILE A 131 -10.44 -0.07 3.39
CA ILE A 131 -9.88 -1.25 2.71
C ILE A 131 -9.49 -2.28 3.76
N GLU A 132 -9.79 -3.54 3.47
CA GLU A 132 -9.37 -4.69 4.28
C GLU A 132 -8.68 -5.73 3.40
N ALA A 133 -7.49 -6.15 3.79
CA ALA A 133 -6.74 -7.21 3.16
C ALA A 133 -6.70 -8.42 4.09
N VAL A 134 -7.04 -9.60 3.58
CA VAL A 134 -7.15 -10.83 4.37
C VAL A 134 -6.37 -11.94 3.68
N ARG A 135 -5.55 -12.67 4.44
CA ARG A 135 -4.93 -13.90 3.96
C ARG A 135 -5.97 -15.01 3.84
N GLN A 136 -5.95 -15.74 2.74
CA GLN A 136 -6.73 -16.97 2.59
C GLN A 136 -6.31 -18.00 3.64
N SER A 137 -7.28 -18.58 4.38
CA SER A 137 -7.00 -19.47 5.53
C SER A 137 -6.09 -20.65 5.19
N ASP A 138 -6.34 -21.33 4.07
CA ASP A 138 -5.63 -22.55 3.67
C ASP A 138 -4.93 -22.42 2.30
N GLY A 139 -4.62 -21.19 1.89
CA GLY A 139 -4.07 -20.98 0.55
C GLY A 139 -3.17 -19.78 0.40
N PRO A 140 -2.59 -19.63 -0.80
CA PRO A 140 -1.53 -18.66 -1.04
C PRO A 140 -2.05 -17.24 -1.32
N ALA A 141 -3.37 -17.05 -1.37
CA ALA A 141 -3.96 -15.81 -1.86
C ALA A 141 -4.05 -14.72 -0.78
N LEU A 142 -3.87 -13.47 -1.24
CA LEU A 142 -4.30 -12.27 -0.52
C LEU A 142 -5.60 -11.75 -1.15
N TYR A 143 -6.64 -11.64 -0.35
CA TYR A 143 -7.92 -11.06 -0.73
C TYR A 143 -8.00 -9.61 -0.31
N ILE A 144 -8.43 -8.73 -1.22
CA ILE A 144 -8.66 -7.32 -0.93
C ILE A 144 -10.16 -7.02 -1.00
N TYR A 145 -10.68 -6.44 0.06
CA TYR A 145 -12.06 -6.05 0.22
C TYR A 145 -12.22 -4.54 0.32
N LEU A 146 -13.22 -4.01 -0.39
CA LEU A 146 -13.79 -2.69 -0.12
C LEU A 146 -14.89 -2.85 0.94
N VAL A 147 -14.80 -2.09 2.03
CA VAL A 147 -15.73 -2.16 3.15
C VAL A 147 -16.59 -0.89 3.18
N GLU A 148 -17.91 -1.08 3.07
CA GLU A 148 -18.91 -0.01 3.04
C GLU A 148 -19.97 -0.29 4.13
N GLY A 149 -19.77 0.29 5.32
CA GLY A 149 -20.56 -0.06 6.50
C GLY A 149 -20.36 -1.53 6.87
N GLU A 150 -21.43 -2.32 6.81
CA GLU A 150 -21.41 -3.77 7.08
C GLU A 150 -21.07 -4.60 5.83
N LYS A 151 -21.16 -4.01 4.63
CA LYS A 151 -20.91 -4.72 3.38
C LYS A 151 -19.41 -4.84 3.12
N LYS A 152 -18.94 -6.05 2.83
CA LYS A 152 -17.58 -6.32 2.34
C LYS A 152 -17.66 -6.86 0.92
N SER A 153 -17.10 -6.13 -0.04
CA SER A 153 -17.04 -6.54 -1.45
C SER A 153 -15.62 -7.00 -1.78
N LEU A 154 -15.42 -8.26 -2.19
CA LEU A 154 -14.13 -8.73 -2.70
C LEU A 154 -13.85 -8.04 -4.04
N ILE A 155 -12.75 -7.28 -4.12
CA ILE A 155 -12.37 -6.52 -5.32
C ILE A 155 -11.11 -7.04 -5.99
N ARG A 156 -10.28 -7.80 -5.28
CA ARG A 156 -9.07 -8.41 -5.85
C ARG A 156 -8.70 -9.69 -5.11
N GLU A 157 -8.30 -10.68 -5.88
CA GLU A 157 -7.55 -11.84 -5.41
C GLU A 157 -6.14 -11.78 -6.01
N THR A 158 -5.12 -11.95 -5.17
CA THR A 158 -3.72 -12.07 -5.61
C THR A 158 -3.19 -13.42 -5.15
N THR A 159 -3.06 -14.37 -6.07
CA THR A 159 -2.88 -15.81 -5.78
C THR A 159 -1.47 -16.23 -5.36
N TRP A 160 -0.48 -15.35 -5.47
CA TRP A 160 0.93 -15.70 -5.31
C TRP A 160 1.56 -15.18 -4.01
N VAL A 161 0.89 -14.31 -3.26
CA VAL A 161 1.47 -13.55 -2.13
C VAL A 161 2.11 -14.45 -1.08
N PHE A 162 1.47 -15.58 -0.76
CA PHE A 162 1.97 -16.52 0.25
C PHE A 162 2.45 -17.84 -0.37
N HIS A 163 2.55 -17.94 -1.70
CA HIS A 163 3.03 -19.16 -2.37
C HIS A 163 4.56 -19.27 -2.33
N GLY A 164 5.07 -20.46 -2.04
CA GLY A 164 6.50 -20.82 -2.22
C GLY A 164 7.51 -19.94 -1.47
N SER A 165 7.03 -19.09 -0.57
CA SER A 165 7.83 -18.11 0.16
C SER A 165 8.34 -18.74 1.45
N ASN A 166 9.56 -18.38 1.87
CA ASN A 166 10.08 -18.76 3.18
C ASN A 166 9.11 -18.20 4.26
N PRO A 167 8.49 -19.04 5.10
CA PRO A 167 7.51 -18.59 6.10
C PRO A 167 8.07 -17.56 7.08
N GLU A 168 9.38 -17.62 7.34
CA GLU A 168 10.08 -16.72 8.26
C GLU A 168 10.59 -15.44 7.59
N ALA A 169 10.40 -15.30 6.27
CA ALA A 169 10.76 -14.06 5.60
C ALA A 169 9.87 -12.91 6.07
N LEU A 170 10.44 -11.71 6.18
CA LEU A 170 9.76 -10.57 6.77
C LEU A 170 8.81 -9.92 5.75
N LEU A 171 7.51 -9.94 6.06
CA LEU A 171 6.50 -9.16 5.35
C LEU A 171 6.38 -7.78 6.00
N GLY A 172 6.61 -6.73 5.21
CA GLY A 172 6.29 -5.36 5.62
C GLY A 172 4.83 -5.04 5.34
N VAL A 173 4.06 -4.66 6.36
CA VAL A 173 2.66 -4.24 6.20
C VAL A 173 2.44 -2.88 6.84
N GLY A 174 1.70 -2.02 6.15
CA GLY A 174 1.26 -0.75 6.72
C GLY A 174 0.57 0.12 5.69
N VAL A 175 0.84 1.43 5.74
CA VAL A 175 0.18 2.44 4.92
C VAL A 175 1.17 3.18 4.03
N TYR A 176 0.71 3.61 2.86
CA TYR A 176 1.52 4.37 1.90
C TYR A 176 0.73 5.52 1.29
N ALA A 177 1.45 6.52 0.78
CA ALA A 177 0.91 7.56 -0.08
C ALA A 177 1.82 7.77 -1.29
N ALA A 178 1.25 8.19 -2.42
CA ALA A 178 2.02 8.51 -3.62
C ALA A 178 1.36 9.64 -4.41
N ARG A 179 2.19 10.46 -5.06
CA ARG A 179 1.78 11.46 -6.05
C ARG A 179 2.69 11.32 -7.27
N PRO A 180 2.39 10.41 -8.21
CA PRO A 180 3.24 10.19 -9.37
C PRO A 180 3.24 11.37 -10.33
N THR A 181 2.08 12.02 -10.53
CA THR A 181 1.97 13.14 -11.45
C THR A 181 2.66 14.38 -10.91
N LYS A 182 3.73 14.76 -11.61
CA LYS A 182 4.44 16.03 -11.48
C LYS A 182 3.94 16.98 -12.56
N LEU A 183 3.53 18.19 -12.17
CA LEU A 183 3.07 19.19 -13.13
C LEU A 183 4.25 19.82 -13.87
N GLU A 184 4.00 20.35 -15.06
CA GLU A 184 5.02 21.04 -15.84
C GLU A 184 5.59 22.25 -15.06
N GLY A 185 6.91 22.35 -14.97
CA GLY A 185 7.60 23.41 -14.22
C GLY A 185 7.60 23.23 -12.69
N GLU A 186 6.97 22.18 -12.16
CA GLU A 186 6.97 21.90 -10.72
C GLU A 186 8.34 21.37 -10.27
N SER A 187 8.80 21.75 -9.08
CA SER A 187 10.02 21.19 -8.48
C SER A 187 9.76 19.82 -7.85
N ASP A 188 10.82 19.10 -7.45
CA ASP A 188 10.68 17.87 -6.66
C ASP A 188 10.16 18.15 -5.23
N SER A 189 10.12 19.41 -4.81
CA SER A 189 9.52 19.90 -3.57
C SER A 189 8.18 20.62 -3.85
N GLY A 190 7.48 20.22 -4.91
CA GLY A 190 6.20 20.78 -5.31
C GLY A 190 5.09 20.55 -4.29
N GLU A 191 3.85 20.88 -4.67
CA GLU A 191 2.70 20.76 -3.78
C GLU A 191 2.50 19.30 -3.35
N SER A 192 2.51 19.07 -2.03
CA SER A 192 2.44 17.74 -1.45
C SER A 192 1.01 17.22 -1.29
N LEU A 193 0.81 15.92 -1.47
CA LEU A 193 -0.45 15.23 -1.16
C LEU A 193 -0.40 14.90 0.32
N THR A 194 -1.40 15.31 1.08
CA THR A 194 -1.55 14.88 2.48
C THR A 194 -2.61 13.80 2.55
N VAL A 195 -2.21 12.58 2.90
CA VAL A 195 -3.10 11.43 3.07
C VAL A 195 -3.25 11.11 4.55
N HIS A 196 -4.49 10.91 4.97
CA HIS A 196 -4.84 10.55 6.34
C HIS A 196 -5.31 9.11 6.44
N PHE A 197 -4.86 8.43 7.49
CA PHE A 197 -5.18 7.04 7.79
C PHE A 197 -5.74 6.96 9.20
N LYS A 198 -6.89 6.30 9.35
CA LYS A 198 -7.58 6.10 10.63
C LYS A 198 -7.93 4.63 10.83
N GLY A 199 -7.82 4.17 12.09
CA GLY A 199 -8.16 2.80 12.47
C GLY A 199 -7.32 1.76 11.74
N LEU A 200 -5.99 1.97 11.67
CA LEU A 200 -5.09 0.98 11.10
C LEU A 200 -5.01 -0.22 12.05
N GLU A 201 -5.51 -1.36 11.60
CA GLU A 201 -5.43 -2.63 12.30
C GLU A 201 -4.56 -3.57 11.49
N ILE A 202 -3.58 -4.21 12.13
CA ILE A 202 -2.77 -5.26 11.52
C ILE A 202 -2.73 -6.44 12.47
N GLU A 203 -3.37 -7.53 12.06
CA GLU A 203 -3.51 -8.76 12.83
C GLU A 203 -2.50 -9.80 12.36
N TRP A 204 -1.78 -10.33 13.34
CA TRP A 204 -0.78 -11.37 13.16
C TRP A 204 -1.11 -12.54 14.09
N ASP A 205 -0.76 -13.76 13.70
CA ASP A 205 -0.65 -14.88 14.60
C ASP A 205 0.45 -14.62 15.65
N ASN A 206 0.23 -15.19 16.84
CA ASN A 206 1.15 -15.07 17.96
C ASN A 206 2.36 -15.98 17.80
#